data_AF-A0A4P9Z3Y4-F1
#
_entry.id   AF-A0A4P9Z3Y4-F1
#
_cell.length_a   1.000
_cell.length_b   1.000
_cell.length_c   1.000
_cell.angle_alpha   90.00
_cell.angle_beta   90.00
_cell.angle_gamma   90.00
#
_symmetry.space_group_name_H-M   'P 1'
#
loop_
_entity.id
_entity.type
_entity.pdbx_description
1 polymer ?
#
loop_
_entity_poly.entity_id
_entity_poly.type
_entity_poly.pdbx_seq_one_letter_code
_entity_poly.pdbx_strand_id
1 'polypeptide(L)'
;HVATGVSSLHAEGHYGGGIMIGVIDSGVDYTHPALGGCFGTGCKVAYGYDFVGDNYDGSNTPQPDDDPKEECTGANRKHGTMVAGIIAAKTKSLVGVAPDAVLGAYRVTGCNNKASAPIVAAAM
;
A
#
# COMPACT_ATOMS: atom_id res chain seq x y z
N HIS A 1 0.22 13.79 -13.21
CA HIS A 1 0.59 13.01 -14.42
C HIS A 1 1.22 13.87 -15.52
N VAL A 2 0.65 15.02 -15.88
CA VAL A 2 1.22 15.89 -16.94
C VAL A 2 2.66 16.32 -16.64
N ALA A 3 2.90 16.87 -15.45
CA ALA A 3 4.24 17.36 -15.06
C ALA A 3 5.33 16.27 -15.04
N THR A 4 4.95 15.01 -14.86
CA THR A 4 5.88 13.87 -14.74
C THR A 4 5.93 12.99 -16.00
N GLY A 5 5.22 13.35 -17.07
CA GLY A 5 5.18 12.58 -18.33
C GLY A 5 4.33 11.30 -18.30
N VAL A 6 3.70 10.96 -17.17
CA VAL A 6 2.86 9.75 -17.03
C VAL A 6 1.71 9.74 -18.03
N SER A 7 1.17 10.91 -18.40
CA SER A 7 0.11 11.02 -19.40
C SER A 7 0.52 10.49 -20.77
N SER A 8 1.78 10.70 -21.20
CA SER A 8 2.28 10.20 -22.48
C SER A 8 2.42 8.67 -22.44
N LEU A 9 2.99 8.13 -21.36
CA LEU A 9 3.13 6.68 -21.18
C LEU A 9 1.78 5.97 -21.10
N HIS A 10 0.79 6.59 -20.45
CA HIS A 10 -0.58 6.07 -20.45
C HIS A 10 -1.20 6.10 -21.85
N ALA A 11 -0.94 7.13 -22.67
CA ALA A 11 -1.43 7.18 -24.05
C ALA A 11 -0.77 6.12 -24.95
N GLU A 12 0.44 5.68 -24.63
CA GLU A 12 1.15 4.56 -25.25
C GLU A 12 0.70 3.18 -24.73
N GLY A 13 -0.20 3.13 -23.75
CA GLY A 13 -0.74 1.89 -23.18
C GLY A 13 0.07 1.30 -22.02
N HIS A 14 1.01 2.05 -21.44
CA HIS A 14 1.83 1.60 -20.32
C HIS A 14 1.17 1.90 -18.98
N TYR A 15 0.50 0.89 -18.41
CA TYR A 15 -0.23 1.01 -17.13
C TYR A 15 0.35 0.16 -15.99
N GLY A 16 1.49 -0.51 -16.21
CA GLY A 16 2.16 -1.35 -15.20
C GLY A 16 1.62 -2.78 -15.08
N GLY A 17 0.84 -3.27 -16.06
CA GLY A 17 0.37 -4.65 -16.09
C GLY A 17 1.52 -5.66 -16.10
N GLY A 18 1.36 -6.76 -15.36
CA GLY A 18 2.39 -7.79 -15.20
C GLY A 18 3.49 -7.46 -14.18
N ILE A 19 3.45 -6.26 -13.58
CA ILE A 19 4.40 -5.85 -12.54
C ILE A 19 3.75 -5.97 -11.16
N MET A 20 4.55 -6.42 -10.18
CA MET A 20 4.22 -6.37 -8.76
C MET A 20 5.01 -5.25 -8.09
N ILE A 21 4.35 -4.44 -7.26
CA ILE A 21 4.97 -3.35 -6.49
C ILE A 21 4.73 -3.59 -5.00
N GLY A 22 5.80 -3.72 -4.22
CA GLY A 22 5.73 -3.79 -2.75
C GLY A 22 5.64 -2.41 -2.11
N VAL A 23 4.73 -2.25 -1.16
CA VAL A 23 4.54 -1.04 -0.35
C VAL A 23 4.90 -1.38 1.09
N ILE A 24 6.05 -0.89 1.55
CA ILE A 24 6.52 -1.07 2.94
C ILE A 24 6.18 0.22 3.70
N ASP A 25 5.10 0.23 4.49
CA ASP A 25 4.54 1.44 5.11
C ASP A 25 3.69 1.13 6.37
N SER A 26 2.73 1.99 6.73
CA SER A 26 1.76 1.80 7.82
C SER A 26 0.64 0.78 7.54
N GLY A 27 0.77 0.03 6.44
CA GLY A 27 -0.25 -0.87 5.91
C GLY A 27 -1.05 -0.24 4.77
N VAL A 28 -1.97 -1.01 4.19
CA VAL A 28 -2.81 -0.54 3.08
C VAL A 28 -4.26 -0.95 3.32
N ASP A 29 -5.17 0.01 3.30
CA ASP A 29 -6.59 -0.27 3.28
C ASP A 29 -7.03 -0.79 1.91
N TYR A 30 -6.81 -2.08 1.69
CA TYR A 30 -7.18 -2.79 0.46
C TYR A 30 -8.69 -2.86 0.24
N THR A 31 -9.52 -2.54 1.25
CA THR A 31 -10.98 -2.46 1.10
C THR A 31 -11.42 -1.18 0.38
N HIS A 32 -10.52 -0.22 0.22
CA HIS A 32 -10.80 1.01 -0.51
C HIS A 32 -11.11 0.72 -1.98
N PRO A 33 -12.22 1.24 -2.55
CA PRO A 33 -12.62 0.94 -3.93
C PRO A 33 -11.58 1.29 -5.00
N ALA A 34 -10.80 2.35 -4.77
CA ALA A 34 -9.70 2.74 -5.66
C ALA A 34 -8.58 1.68 -5.72
N LEU A 35 -8.48 0.82 -4.72
CA LEU A 35 -7.50 -0.25 -4.59
C LEU A 35 -8.14 -1.64 -4.74
N GLY A 36 -9.27 -1.74 -5.43
CA GLY A 36 -9.90 -3.00 -5.81
C GLY A 36 -10.87 -3.59 -4.78
N GLY A 37 -10.83 -3.15 -3.52
CA GLY A 37 -11.83 -3.52 -2.52
C GLY A 37 -11.70 -4.92 -1.92
N CYS A 38 -10.56 -5.59 -2.12
CA CYS A 38 -10.31 -6.93 -1.57
C CYS A 38 -8.81 -7.20 -1.39
N PHE A 39 -8.49 -8.26 -0.64
CA PHE A 39 -7.12 -8.73 -0.39
C PHE A 39 -6.94 -10.18 -0.82
N GLY A 40 -5.75 -10.51 -1.33
CA GLY A 40 -5.36 -11.87 -1.69
C GLY A 40 -5.47 -12.18 -3.18
N THR A 41 -5.47 -13.46 -3.54
CA THR A 41 -5.40 -13.91 -4.94
C THR A 41 -6.52 -13.30 -5.79
N GLY A 42 -6.14 -12.64 -6.89
CA GLY A 42 -7.07 -11.98 -7.81
C GLY A 42 -7.45 -10.55 -7.44
N CYS A 43 -7.00 -10.05 -6.28
CA CYS A 43 -7.19 -8.66 -5.86
C CYS A 43 -6.08 -7.74 -6.37
N LYS A 44 -6.33 -6.42 -6.32
CA LYS A 44 -5.31 -5.41 -6.62
C LYS A 44 -4.19 -5.44 -5.58
N VAL A 45 -4.53 -5.52 -4.30
CA VAL A 45 -3.59 -5.84 -3.22
C VAL A 45 -3.63 -7.35 -3.03
N ALA A 46 -2.69 -8.06 -3.65
CA ALA A 46 -2.75 -9.52 -3.71
C ALA A 46 -1.84 -10.23 -2.70
N TYR A 47 -0.85 -9.50 -2.17
CA TYR A 47 0.16 -10.01 -1.26
C TYR A 47 0.30 -9.06 -0.08
N GLY A 48 0.81 -9.56 1.02
CA GLY A 48 1.17 -8.71 2.14
C GLY A 48 1.34 -9.46 3.44
N TYR A 49 1.84 -8.73 4.43
CA TYR A 49 2.09 -9.22 5.78
C TYR A 49 2.19 -8.03 6.75
N ASP A 50 1.72 -8.19 7.98
CA ASP A 50 1.93 -7.24 9.07
C ASP A 50 3.08 -7.72 9.96
N PHE A 51 4.18 -6.97 9.96
CA PHE A 51 5.35 -7.27 10.78
C PHE A 51 5.26 -6.71 12.20
N VAL A 52 4.23 -5.92 12.51
CA VAL A 52 4.13 -5.17 13.77
C VAL A 52 2.86 -5.42 14.54
N GLY A 53 1.76 -5.72 13.85
CA GLY A 53 0.44 -5.94 14.41
C GLY A 53 -0.35 -4.65 14.61
N ASP A 54 -1.65 -4.84 14.84
CA ASP A 54 -2.63 -3.75 14.94
C ASP A 54 -2.36 -2.74 16.06
N ASN A 55 -1.84 -3.23 17.18
CA ASN A 55 -1.63 -2.43 18.39
C ASN A 55 -0.22 -1.83 18.49
N TYR A 56 0.58 -1.89 17.43
CA TYR A 56 1.96 -1.38 17.49
C TYR A 56 2.00 0.15 17.60
N ASP A 57 2.76 0.67 18.57
CA ASP A 57 2.91 2.11 18.80
C ASP A 57 4.36 2.62 18.57
N GLY A 58 5.26 1.71 18.20
CA GLY A 58 6.69 1.98 18.02
C GLY A 58 7.54 1.79 19.29
N SER A 59 6.94 1.42 20.41
CA SER A 59 7.60 1.19 21.69
C SER A 59 7.27 -0.16 22.32
N ASN A 60 6.11 -0.74 21.99
CA ASN A 60 5.73 -2.07 22.40
C ASN A 60 6.38 -3.18 21.56
N THR A 61 6.24 -4.42 22.03
CA THR A 61 6.72 -5.60 21.29
C THR A 61 5.83 -5.84 20.06
N PRO A 62 6.40 -5.97 18.85
CA PRO A 62 5.67 -6.36 17.65
C PRO A 62 4.86 -7.65 17.83
N GLN A 63 3.66 -7.71 17.26
CA GLN A 63 2.80 -8.90 17.19
C GLN A 63 2.42 -9.15 15.73
N PRO A 64 3.30 -9.79 14.94
CA PRO A 64 3.07 -9.98 13.51
C PRO A 64 1.87 -10.86 13.19
N ASP A 65 1.21 -10.58 12.08
CA ASP A 65 0.09 -11.35 11.54
C ASP A 65 -0.04 -11.23 10.01
N ASP A 66 -0.99 -11.95 9.43
CA ASP A 66 -1.16 -12.05 7.97
C ASP A 66 -2.04 -10.91 7.38
N ASP A 67 -2.53 -9.96 8.18
CA ASP A 67 -3.40 -8.87 7.72
C ASP A 67 -2.66 -7.51 7.67
N PRO A 68 -2.16 -7.10 6.50
CA PRO A 68 -1.45 -5.82 6.35
C PRO A 68 -2.37 -4.60 6.31
N LYS A 69 -3.66 -4.75 6.63
CA LYS A 69 -4.62 -3.65 6.56
C LYS A 69 -4.23 -2.53 7.50
N GLU A 70 -4.33 -1.31 6.99
CA GLU A 70 -4.16 -0.13 7.84
C GLU A 70 -5.49 0.18 8.54
N GLU A 71 -5.58 -0.03 9.85
CA GLU A 71 -6.80 0.20 10.64
C GLU A 71 -6.88 1.63 11.25
N CYS A 72 -5.83 2.43 11.07
CA CYS A 72 -5.69 3.72 11.73
C CYS A 72 -6.77 4.73 11.33
N THR A 73 -7.41 5.36 12.32
CA THR A 73 -8.47 6.37 12.12
C THR A 73 -8.02 7.77 12.56
N GLY A 74 -8.57 8.81 11.92
CA GLY A 74 -8.31 10.23 12.24
C GLY A 74 -7.39 10.95 11.25
N ALA A 75 -7.11 12.22 11.54
CA ALA A 75 -6.23 13.07 10.72
C ALA A 75 -4.78 12.56 10.74
N ASN A 76 -4.09 12.63 9.59
CA ASN A 76 -2.71 12.14 9.40
C ASN A 76 -2.54 10.63 9.59
N ARG A 77 -3.60 9.86 9.35
CA ARG A 77 -3.55 8.39 9.20
C ARG A 77 -3.74 8.01 7.74
N LYS A 78 -3.71 6.71 7.43
CA LYS A 78 -3.90 6.18 6.07
C LYS A 78 -2.72 6.51 5.15
N HIS A 79 -1.49 6.53 5.69
CA HIS A 79 -0.29 6.93 4.96
C HIS A 79 0.06 5.90 3.87
N GLY A 80 0.21 4.63 4.23
CA GLY A 80 0.47 3.56 3.25
C GLY A 80 -0.67 3.40 2.25
N THR A 81 -1.92 3.61 2.68
CA THR A 81 -3.07 3.68 1.75
C THR A 81 -2.95 4.82 0.73
N MET A 82 -2.50 6.00 1.15
CA MET A 82 -2.25 7.15 0.26
C MET A 82 -1.11 6.85 -0.72
N VAL A 83 -0.01 6.27 -0.24
CA VAL A 83 1.12 5.83 -1.07
C VAL A 83 0.65 4.82 -2.12
N ALA A 84 -0.08 3.78 -1.71
CA ALA A 84 -0.68 2.80 -2.61
C ALA A 84 -1.61 3.46 -3.65
N GLY A 85 -2.36 4.49 -3.25
CA GLY A 85 -3.21 5.27 -4.14
C GLY A 85 -2.42 6.02 -5.22
N ILE A 86 -1.32 6.69 -4.86
CA ILE A 86 -0.42 7.35 -5.82
C ILE A 86 0.12 6.35 -6.85
N ILE A 87 0.44 5.14 -6.38
CA ILE A 87 0.99 4.08 -7.23
C ILE A 87 -0.08 3.51 -8.16
N ALA A 88 -1.18 2.99 -7.63
CA ALA A 88 -2.06 2.09 -8.40
C ALA A 88 -3.56 2.32 -8.20
N ALA A 89 -4.00 3.48 -7.69
CA ALA A 89 -5.42 3.80 -7.66
C ALA A 89 -6.03 3.69 -9.07
N LYS A 90 -7.22 3.10 -9.18
CA LYS A 90 -7.94 3.01 -10.45
C LYS A 90 -9.42 3.32 -10.27
N THR A 91 -9.77 4.59 -10.42
CA THR A 91 -11.16 5.09 -10.41
C THR A 91 -11.39 6.03 -11.60
N LYS A 92 -12.61 6.55 -11.74
CA LYS A 92 -12.93 7.55 -12.77
C LYS A 92 -12.21 8.89 -12.57
N SER A 93 -11.96 9.29 -11.32
CA SER A 93 -11.44 10.62 -10.95
C SER A 93 -10.02 10.61 -10.41
N LEU A 94 -9.52 9.44 -9.97
CA LEU A 94 -8.18 9.24 -9.45
C LEU A 94 -7.56 7.99 -10.08
N VAL A 95 -6.43 8.19 -10.76
CA VAL A 95 -5.63 7.14 -11.39
C VAL A 95 -4.19 7.31 -10.92
N GLY A 96 -3.59 6.23 -10.41
CA GLY A 96 -2.19 6.19 -10.03
C GLY A 96 -1.26 6.08 -11.24
N VAL A 97 0.04 6.04 -10.99
CA VAL A 97 1.06 5.93 -12.05
C VAL A 97 0.98 4.57 -12.77
N ALA A 98 0.79 3.48 -12.04
CA ALA A 98 0.75 2.11 -12.52
C ALA A 98 -0.58 1.42 -12.11
N PRO A 99 -1.73 1.86 -12.65
CA PRO A 99 -3.06 1.41 -12.20
C PRO A 99 -3.35 -0.06 -12.50
N ASP A 100 -2.56 -0.73 -13.36
CA ASP A 100 -2.71 -2.15 -13.69
C ASP A 100 -1.70 -3.05 -12.96
N ALA A 101 -0.76 -2.48 -12.19
CA ALA A 101 0.15 -3.25 -11.35
C ALA A 101 -0.60 -3.96 -10.21
N VAL A 102 -0.06 -5.07 -9.74
CA VAL A 102 -0.48 -5.74 -8.50
C VAL A 102 0.34 -5.18 -7.35
N LEU A 103 -0.29 -4.97 -6.20
CA LEU A 103 0.37 -4.48 -4.99
C LEU A 103 0.62 -5.61 -3.99
N GLY A 104 1.77 -5.53 -3.33
CA GLY A 104 2.04 -6.19 -2.04
C GLY A 104 2.04 -5.15 -0.92
N ALA A 105 1.30 -5.37 0.16
CA ALA A 105 1.23 -4.47 1.30
C ALA A 105 2.01 -5.04 2.50
N TYR A 106 3.07 -4.37 2.93
CA TYR A 106 3.92 -4.82 4.02
C TYR A 106 3.91 -3.78 5.13
N ARG A 107 3.18 -4.08 6.21
CA ARG A 107 2.99 -3.15 7.31
C ARG A 107 4.15 -3.27 8.29
N VAL A 108 4.87 -2.17 8.49
CA VAL A 108 6.08 -2.08 9.34
C VAL A 108 5.99 -1.00 10.41
N THR A 109 4.88 -0.26 10.42
CA THR A 109 4.55 0.73 11.44
C THR A 109 3.09 0.61 11.86
N GLY A 110 2.78 1.07 13.07
CA GLY A 110 1.40 1.34 13.47
C GLY A 110 1.06 2.81 13.31
N CYS A 111 -0.03 3.26 13.93
CA CYS A 111 -0.61 4.58 13.64
C CYS A 111 0.29 5.78 13.93
N ASN A 112 1.36 5.62 14.71
CA ASN A 112 2.32 6.68 14.99
C ASN A 112 3.48 6.76 13.99
N ASN A 113 3.45 5.98 12.89
CA ASN A 113 4.46 5.96 11.82
C ASN A 113 5.90 5.76 12.33
N LYS A 114 6.05 4.98 13.41
CA LYS A 114 7.34 4.61 13.96
C LYS A 114 7.72 3.23 13.45
N ALA A 115 8.86 3.13 12.77
CA ALA A 115 9.45 1.88 12.32
C ALA A 115 10.76 1.60 13.07
N SER A 116 11.16 0.34 13.17
CA SER A 116 12.53 -0.04 13.57
C SER A 116 13.27 -0.59 12.36
N ALA A 117 14.58 -0.33 12.27
CA ALA A 117 15.40 -0.81 11.15
C ALA A 117 15.34 -2.34 10.95
N PRO A 118 15.35 -3.18 12.00
CA PRO A 118 15.21 -4.63 11.83
C PRO A 118 13.87 -5.05 11.20
N ILE A 119 12.77 -4.36 11.55
CA ILE A 119 11.44 -4.66 11.00
C ILE A 119 11.35 -4.28 9.53
N VAL A 120 11.89 -3.10 9.17
CA VAL A 120 11.95 -2.68 7.76
C VAL A 120 12.82 -3.64 6.94
N ALA A 121 13.94 -4.09 7.49
CA ALA A 121 14.82 -5.06 6.83
C ALA A 121 14.14 -6.43 6.61
N ALA A 122 13.26 -6.86 7.52
CA ALA A 122 12.50 -8.10 7.35
C ALA A 122 11.44 -8.04 6.24
N ALA A 123 11.03 -6.83 5.84
CA ALA A 123 10.00 -6.61 4.82
C ALA A 123 10.55 -6.42 3.39
N MET A 124 11.87 -6.32 3.21
CA MET A 124 12.55 -6.19 1.91
C MET A 124 12.99 -7.54 1.36
#